data_AF-A0A2G9N4F9-F1
#
_entry.id   AF-A0A2G9N4F9-F1
#
_cell.length_a   1.000
_cell.length_b   1.000
_cell.length_c   1.000
_cell.angle_alpha   90.00
_cell.angle_beta   90.00
_cell.angle_gamma   90.00
#
_symmetry.space_group_name_H-M   'P 1'
#
loop_
_entity.id
_entity.type
_entity.pdbx_description
1 polymer ?
#
loop_
_entity_poly.entity_id
_entity_poly.type
_entity_poly.pdbx_seq_one_letter_code
_entity_poly.pdbx_strand_id
1 'polypeptide(L)'
;MKKIIILLMLSILIIGCAGQAETSPEEKEGSGQGRPSEGMPCPIAPGEWQPQQGECPGTTSESRQKCNEFCEKHPDCCKKGQEGGPPGSRNNLVMPEADEILSLTRNYPSVIKVINQGPAIYGQGEFKVISDDTLDDIKETGFNTIQLLTINDCTGEKCVMDEASKAVLLNDIVKAKKKGLAVWVAFELVNAPPGSDIKLPAYSKFKTSYLQYCRETGELMEEYKVEYVTANNEPDLFLQEQTQWGSAEQIDKYIVELMPSANAAVKEKFTGKVINKVTQPKKRSAEVIAASFRNVDIAGVDVGPPIAGGMSYEDYTREFDDYRFYAALAEKAGKPWMNAEYWQQDFFAVPDDFIKQNQVRYAQVSFDAYLAVEPKGAGYTWNDFGTFSLEPNGESTRLAIKKFFGGIG
;
A
#
# COMPACT_ATOMS: atom_id res chain seq x y z
N MET A 1 -1.90 -53.09 31.69
CA MET A 1 -1.50 -52.12 32.73
C MET A 1 0.02 -52.17 32.88
N LYS A 2 0.74 -51.05 32.71
CA LYS A 2 2.21 -50.95 32.82
C LYS A 2 2.59 -49.74 33.71
N LYS A 3 3.78 -49.76 34.33
CA LYS A 3 4.33 -48.71 35.23
C LYS A 3 5.36 -47.82 34.50
N ILE A 4 5.53 -46.55 34.91
CA ILE A 4 6.57 -45.51 34.61
C ILE A 4 5.98 -44.15 35.08
N ILE A 5 6.62 -43.10 35.62
CA ILE A 5 7.98 -42.75 36.15
C ILE A 5 7.74 -41.61 37.21
N ILE A 6 8.35 -41.56 38.41
CA ILE A 6 9.66 -41.00 38.83
C ILE A 6 9.78 -39.46 38.53
N LEU A 7 9.76 -38.53 39.52
CA LEU A 7 10.89 -38.01 40.36
C LEU A 7 11.95 -37.23 39.51
N LEU A 8 12.41 -35.97 39.75
CA LEU A 8 12.91 -35.20 40.93
C LEU A 8 13.03 -33.65 40.59
N MET A 9 12.70 -32.68 41.47
CA MET A 9 13.50 -31.84 42.44
C MET A 9 14.36 -30.62 41.96
N LEU A 10 14.21 -29.48 42.68
CA LEU A 10 15.13 -28.34 43.00
C LEU A 10 15.71 -27.48 41.82
N SER A 11 16.14 -26.21 41.95
CA SER A 11 16.58 -25.31 43.06
C SER A 11 16.07 -23.85 42.82
N ILE A 12 15.77 -22.96 43.78
CA ILE A 12 16.64 -22.14 44.68
C ILE A 12 17.79 -21.42 43.92
N LEU A 13 18.11 -20.10 43.97
CA LEU A 13 17.58 -18.80 44.48
C LEU A 13 18.77 -17.98 45.06
N ILE A 14 19.16 -16.88 44.41
CA ILE A 14 20.12 -15.82 44.86
C ILE A 14 19.69 -14.53 44.11
N ILE A 15 19.08 -13.49 44.69
CA ILE A 15 19.57 -12.44 45.63
C ILE A 15 20.66 -11.53 45.04
N GLY A 16 20.33 -10.26 44.81
CA GLY A 16 21.29 -9.20 44.47
C GLY A 16 20.69 -7.82 44.69
N CYS A 17 21.07 -7.15 45.78
CA CYS A 17 20.56 -5.82 46.13
C CYS A 17 21.68 -4.77 46.11
N ALA A 18 21.58 -3.82 45.17
CA ALA A 18 22.18 -2.49 45.25
C ALA A 18 21.40 -1.56 44.29
N GLY A 19 21.10 -0.30 44.59
CA GLY A 19 21.29 0.41 45.86
C GLY A 19 21.93 1.78 45.65
N GLN A 20 21.11 2.83 45.54
CA GLN A 20 21.57 4.22 45.65
C GLN A 20 20.43 5.13 46.14
N ALA A 21 20.80 6.25 46.74
CA ALA A 21 19.90 7.26 47.33
C ALA A 21 20.40 8.67 46.94
N GLU A 22 19.93 9.71 47.64
CA GLU A 22 20.32 11.13 47.49
C GLU A 22 19.73 11.81 46.22
N THR A 23 19.31 13.09 46.23
CA THR A 23 19.03 14.06 47.32
C THR A 23 17.99 15.10 46.85
N SER A 24 17.44 15.90 47.76
CA SER A 24 16.55 17.04 47.46
C SER A 24 17.34 18.33 47.10
N PRO A 25 16.68 19.47 46.73
CA PRO A 25 17.32 20.52 45.93
C PRO A 25 18.00 21.66 46.71
N GLU A 26 18.79 22.47 46.00
CA GLU A 26 19.10 23.87 46.34
C GLU A 26 18.74 24.80 45.17
N GLU A 27 18.24 25.99 45.49
CA GLU A 27 18.04 27.10 44.56
C GLU A 27 19.32 27.91 44.40
N LYS A 28 19.62 28.42 43.19
CA LYS A 28 20.50 29.59 43.03
C LYS A 28 19.97 30.53 41.94
N GLU A 29 19.64 31.75 42.35
CA GLU A 29 19.50 32.87 41.43
C GLU A 29 20.86 33.17 40.76
N GLY A 30 20.85 33.43 39.47
CA GLY A 30 22.04 33.77 38.69
C GLY A 30 21.66 34.62 37.48
N SER A 31 22.07 35.89 37.47
CA SER A 31 21.62 36.86 36.47
C SER A 31 22.32 36.70 35.12
N GLY A 32 21.55 36.67 34.03
CA GLY A 32 22.04 36.65 32.66
C GLY A 32 21.08 37.36 31.72
N GLN A 33 21.49 38.50 31.16
CA GLN A 33 20.71 39.22 30.15
C GLN A 33 20.89 38.58 28.77
N GLY A 34 19.82 38.33 28.02
CA GLY A 34 19.96 38.15 26.56
C GLY A 34 18.94 37.28 25.83
N ARG A 35 17.72 37.79 25.61
CA ARG A 35 16.94 37.74 24.34
C ARG A 35 15.54 38.36 24.53
N PRO A 36 14.91 38.92 23.48
CA PRO A 36 13.49 39.26 23.53
C PRO A 36 12.65 37.97 23.59
N SER A 37 11.59 37.97 24.39
CA SER A 37 10.70 36.83 24.55
C SER A 37 9.72 36.72 23.38
N GLU A 38 9.78 35.63 22.63
CA GLU A 38 8.66 35.19 21.79
C GLU A 38 7.54 34.63 22.69
N GLY A 39 6.28 34.95 22.36
CA GLY A 39 5.10 34.44 23.06
C GLY A 39 4.60 35.34 24.19
N MET A 40 3.64 36.21 23.88
CA MET A 40 2.65 36.61 24.89
C MET A 40 1.67 35.44 25.10
N PRO A 41 1.24 35.13 26.33
CA PRO A 41 0.15 34.19 26.55
C PRO A 41 -1.15 34.77 26.00
N CYS A 42 -2.01 33.94 25.41
CA CYS A 42 -3.24 34.45 24.81
C CYS A 42 -4.30 34.79 25.88
N PRO A 43 -5.02 35.93 25.77
CA PRO A 43 -6.04 36.33 26.74
C PRO A 43 -7.36 35.53 26.58
N ILE A 44 -7.38 34.30 27.09
CA ILE A 44 -8.61 33.53 27.33
C ILE A 44 -9.24 33.88 28.69
N ALA A 45 -10.55 33.67 28.87
CA ALA A 45 -11.19 33.89 30.16
C ALA A 45 -10.88 32.76 31.17
N PRO A 46 -10.76 33.05 32.48
CA PRO A 46 -10.49 32.02 33.49
C PRO A 46 -11.56 30.91 33.49
N GLY A 47 -11.12 29.67 33.24
CA GLY A 47 -12.01 28.51 33.16
C GLY A 47 -12.51 28.13 31.77
N GLU A 48 -12.13 28.87 30.72
CA GLU A 48 -12.28 28.36 29.35
C GLU A 48 -11.29 27.21 29.07
N TRP A 49 -11.74 26.22 28.30
CA TRP A 49 -10.86 25.19 27.78
C TRP A 49 -9.95 25.77 26.68
N GLN A 50 -8.68 25.38 26.70
CA GLN A 50 -7.69 25.69 25.67
C GLN A 50 -7.04 24.37 25.22
N PRO A 51 -6.82 24.15 23.91
CA PRO A 51 -6.11 22.97 23.44
C PRO A 51 -4.63 22.98 23.89
N GLN A 52 -4.17 21.84 24.39
CA GLN A 52 -2.77 21.59 24.68
C GLN A 52 -1.97 21.31 23.39
N GLN A 53 -0.63 21.39 23.47
CA GLN A 53 0.23 21.05 22.33
C GLN A 53 -0.02 19.59 21.89
N GLY A 54 -0.47 19.42 20.65
CA GLY A 54 -0.78 18.10 20.07
C GLY A 54 -2.26 17.70 20.07
N GLU A 55 -3.17 18.44 20.71
CA GLU A 55 -4.60 18.04 20.74
C GLU A 55 -5.37 18.34 19.45
N CYS A 56 -5.05 19.42 18.73
CA CYS A 56 -5.77 19.81 17.50
C CYS A 56 -5.45 19.04 16.20
N PRO A 57 -4.30 18.37 15.99
CA PRO A 57 -4.20 17.28 15.00
C PRO A 57 -4.97 16.04 15.48
N GLY A 58 -6.28 16.20 15.70
CA GLY A 58 -7.08 15.33 16.55
C GLY A 58 -7.32 13.93 15.98
N THR A 59 -7.12 12.92 16.84
CA THR A 59 -7.38 11.50 16.56
C THR A 59 -8.87 11.14 16.52
N THR A 60 -9.77 12.04 16.93
CA THR A 60 -11.23 11.84 16.93
C THR A 60 -11.97 13.01 16.29
N SER A 61 -13.23 12.81 15.91
CA SER A 61 -14.10 13.89 15.41
C SER A 61 -14.40 14.96 16.47
N GLU A 62 -14.66 14.52 17.71
CA GLU A 62 -15.03 15.41 18.82
C GLU A 62 -13.91 16.38 19.23
N SER A 63 -12.64 15.95 19.19
CA SER A 63 -11.49 16.84 19.49
C SER A 63 -11.30 17.91 18.41
N ARG A 64 -11.46 17.55 17.13
CA ARG A 64 -11.41 18.51 16.01
C ARG A 64 -12.53 19.56 16.12
N GLN A 65 -13.76 19.13 16.46
CA GLN A 65 -14.87 20.07 16.64
C GLN A 65 -14.58 21.07 17.77
N LYS A 66 -14.10 20.62 18.94
CA LYS A 66 -13.74 21.50 20.06
C LYS A 66 -12.60 22.47 19.71
N CYS A 67 -11.60 22.04 18.94
CA CYS A 67 -10.57 22.94 18.42
C CYS A 67 -11.15 24.00 17.46
N ASN A 68 -12.06 23.63 16.56
CA ASN A 68 -12.71 24.58 15.66
C ASN A 68 -13.54 25.62 16.43
N GLU A 69 -14.41 25.17 17.36
CA GLU A 69 -15.23 26.04 18.22
C GLU A 69 -14.36 26.99 19.07
N PHE A 70 -13.22 26.51 19.58
CA PHE A 70 -12.24 27.35 20.27
C PHE A 70 -11.61 28.39 19.33
N CYS A 71 -11.19 28.01 18.13
CA CYS A 71 -10.54 28.91 17.17
C CYS A 71 -11.49 29.95 16.55
N GLU A 72 -12.78 29.63 16.36
CA GLU A 72 -13.79 30.61 15.96
C GLU A 72 -14.02 31.67 17.05
N LYS A 73 -14.01 31.25 18.32
CA LYS A 73 -14.21 32.13 19.47
C LYS A 73 -12.96 32.96 19.81
N HIS A 74 -11.78 32.37 19.64
CA HIS A 74 -10.48 32.95 20.00
C HIS A 74 -9.50 32.99 18.80
N PRO A 75 -9.84 33.73 17.73
CA PRO A 75 -9.10 33.72 16.45
C PRO A 75 -7.72 34.39 16.50
N ASP A 76 -7.33 34.96 17.65
CA ASP A 76 -5.98 35.46 17.90
C ASP A 76 -5.17 34.51 18.83
N CYS A 77 -5.82 33.53 19.47
CA CYS A 77 -5.15 32.43 20.17
C CYS A 77 -4.77 31.30 19.22
N CYS A 78 -5.69 30.92 18.33
CA CYS A 78 -5.34 30.13 17.16
C CYS A 78 -4.67 31.03 16.12
N LYS A 79 -3.33 31.15 16.20
CA LYS A 79 -2.52 31.99 15.30
C LYS A 79 -3.03 31.91 13.86
N LYS A 80 -3.58 33.02 13.33
CA LYS A 80 -4.00 33.15 11.93
C LYS A 80 -2.84 32.76 11.01
N GLY A 81 -2.97 31.61 10.35
CA GLY A 81 -2.09 31.14 9.29
C GLY A 81 -0.60 31.36 9.52
N GLN A 82 0.04 30.62 10.44
CA GLN A 82 1.49 30.38 10.28
C GLN A 82 1.73 29.46 9.08
N GLU A 83 1.76 30.07 7.89
CA GLU A 83 2.72 29.65 6.88
C GLU A 83 4.11 29.78 7.50
N GLY A 84 4.71 28.66 7.90
CA GLY A 84 6.05 28.63 8.50
C GLY A 84 6.06 28.58 10.03
N GLY A 85 5.96 27.36 10.56
CA GLY A 85 6.87 26.87 11.59
C GLY A 85 7.43 25.53 11.10
N PRO A 86 8.75 25.34 10.94
CA PRO A 86 9.29 24.04 10.49
C PRO A 86 9.07 22.98 11.59
N PRO A 87 8.70 21.73 11.26
CA PRO A 87 9.25 20.96 10.13
C PRO A 87 8.21 20.25 9.22
N GLY A 88 8.67 19.63 8.12
CA GLY A 88 7.92 18.55 7.45
C GLY A 88 7.00 18.94 6.28
N SER A 89 7.56 19.59 5.25
CA SER A 89 7.03 19.76 3.89
C SER A 89 5.77 18.95 3.47
N ARG A 90 4.64 19.63 3.23
CA ARG A 90 3.59 19.14 2.31
C ARG A 90 3.68 19.71 0.88
N ASN A 91 4.34 20.88 0.71
CA ASN A 91 4.36 21.62 -0.57
C ASN A 91 5.78 21.77 -1.19
N ASN A 92 6.81 21.11 -0.64
CA ASN A 92 8.20 21.25 -1.08
C ASN A 92 8.80 19.97 -1.68
N LEU A 93 7.96 19.04 -2.16
CA LEU A 93 8.43 17.94 -2.99
C LEU A 93 8.68 18.47 -4.40
N VAL A 94 9.96 18.66 -4.73
CA VAL A 94 10.39 19.06 -6.07
C VAL A 94 10.18 17.88 -7.02
N MET A 95 9.67 18.15 -8.22
CA MET A 95 9.61 17.14 -9.29
C MET A 95 11.04 16.72 -9.68
N PRO A 96 11.29 15.46 -10.06
CA PRO A 96 12.62 15.04 -10.49
C PRO A 96 13.14 15.87 -11.66
N GLU A 97 14.45 16.11 -11.68
CA GLU A 97 15.06 16.98 -12.68
C GLU A 97 15.16 16.30 -14.05
N ALA A 98 15.14 17.09 -15.11
CA ALA A 98 15.02 16.56 -16.47
C ALA A 98 16.18 15.65 -16.90
N ASP A 99 17.39 15.85 -16.35
CA ASP A 99 18.54 14.98 -16.59
C ASP A 99 18.44 13.65 -15.82
N GLU A 100 17.84 13.64 -14.63
CA GLU A 100 17.49 12.41 -13.91
C GLU A 100 16.54 11.55 -14.75
N ILE A 101 15.46 12.15 -15.27
CA ILE A 101 14.46 11.48 -16.11
C ILE A 101 15.09 10.94 -17.41
N LEU A 102 15.92 11.75 -18.08
CA LEU A 102 16.63 11.34 -19.30
C LEU A 102 17.67 10.23 -19.09
N SER A 103 18.15 10.04 -17.85
CA SER A 103 19.06 8.94 -17.49
C SER A 103 18.36 7.59 -17.28
N LEU A 104 17.03 7.57 -17.17
CA LEU A 104 16.26 6.36 -16.85
C LEU A 104 16.27 5.34 -18.00
N THR A 105 16.34 4.06 -17.64
CA THR A 105 16.23 2.93 -18.58
C THR A 105 15.27 1.88 -18.05
N ARG A 106 14.82 0.97 -18.93
CA ARG A 106 13.92 -0.14 -18.57
C ARG A 106 14.71 -1.40 -18.24
N ASN A 107 14.54 -1.92 -17.02
CA ASN A 107 15.11 -3.20 -16.55
C ASN A 107 14.01 -4.28 -16.52
N TYR A 108 13.96 -5.18 -17.50
CA TYR A 108 13.00 -6.29 -17.50
C TYR A 108 13.64 -7.57 -16.92
N PRO A 109 13.36 -7.95 -15.65
CA PRO A 109 13.80 -9.24 -15.12
C PRO A 109 13.14 -10.42 -15.84
N SER A 110 13.80 -11.59 -15.83
CA SER A 110 13.27 -12.84 -16.39
C SER A 110 12.07 -13.38 -15.61
N VAL A 111 12.15 -13.31 -14.28
CA VAL A 111 11.05 -13.60 -13.33
C VAL A 111 10.86 -12.38 -12.45
N ILE A 112 9.63 -11.86 -12.41
CA ILE A 112 9.29 -10.62 -11.73
C ILE A 112 9.05 -10.91 -10.24
N LYS A 113 9.81 -10.26 -9.37
CA LYS A 113 9.82 -10.47 -7.91
C LYS A 113 9.42 -9.14 -7.29
N VAL A 114 8.11 -8.97 -7.09
CA VAL A 114 7.48 -7.68 -6.84
C VAL A 114 7.17 -7.51 -5.36
N ILE A 115 7.53 -6.36 -4.80
CA ILE A 115 6.93 -5.87 -3.55
C ILE A 115 5.91 -4.78 -3.87
N ASN A 116 4.68 -4.92 -3.39
CA ASN A 116 3.72 -3.82 -3.36
C ASN A 116 3.87 -3.09 -2.01
N GLN A 117 4.08 -1.77 -2.02
CA GLN A 117 4.15 -0.94 -0.79
C GLN A 117 2.79 -0.34 -0.40
N GLY A 118 1.74 -0.65 -1.16
CA GLY A 118 0.39 -0.17 -0.92
C GLY A 118 0.23 1.35 -1.07
N PRO A 119 -0.92 1.91 -0.64
CA PRO A 119 -1.20 3.33 -0.70
C PRO A 119 -0.70 4.09 0.53
N ALA A 120 -0.21 3.41 1.58
CA ALA A 120 0.04 3.99 2.89
C ALA A 120 1.07 5.14 2.85
N ILE A 121 2.10 5.01 2.01
CA ILE A 121 3.14 6.03 1.76
C ILE A 121 2.61 7.31 1.08
N TYR A 122 1.41 7.24 0.50
CA TYR A 122 0.74 8.36 -0.19
C TYR A 122 -0.53 8.85 0.55
N GLY A 123 -1.25 7.98 1.27
CA GLY A 123 -2.63 8.22 1.68
C GLY A 123 -2.84 8.92 3.04
N GLN A 124 -1.86 8.95 3.94
CA GLN A 124 -2.09 9.37 5.35
C GLN A 124 -1.41 10.70 5.76
N GLY A 125 -1.23 11.62 4.82
CA GLY A 125 -0.92 13.02 5.12
C GLY A 125 0.52 13.34 5.56
N GLU A 126 1.38 12.34 5.64
CA GLU A 126 2.84 12.48 5.67
C GLU A 126 3.42 11.94 4.35
N PHE A 127 3.29 12.73 3.28
CA PHE A 127 3.85 12.42 1.96
C PHE A 127 5.38 12.24 2.06
N LYS A 128 5.84 10.99 2.06
CA LYS A 128 7.24 10.60 2.28
C LYS A 128 7.72 9.71 1.14
N VAL A 129 8.61 10.27 0.32
CA VAL A 129 9.38 9.53 -0.69
C VAL A 129 10.17 8.42 -0.01
N ILE A 130 10.14 7.21 -0.57
CA ILE A 130 10.79 6.01 -0.02
C ILE A 130 12.28 6.29 0.25
N SER A 131 12.81 5.77 1.36
CA SER A 131 14.21 5.97 1.75
C SER A 131 15.16 5.10 0.92
N ASP A 132 16.42 5.52 0.82
CA ASP A 132 17.44 4.71 0.16
C ASP A 132 17.71 3.40 0.90
N ASP A 133 17.58 3.38 2.23
CA ASP A 133 17.74 2.20 3.07
C ASP A 133 16.64 1.16 2.78
N THR A 134 15.37 1.59 2.75
CA THR A 134 14.22 0.72 2.43
C THR A 134 14.35 0.10 1.02
N LEU A 135 14.85 0.86 0.04
CA LEU A 135 15.09 0.33 -1.31
C LEU A 135 16.22 -0.71 -1.35
N ASP A 136 17.22 -0.60 -0.48
CA ASP A 136 18.26 -1.62 -0.36
C ASP A 136 17.79 -2.84 0.46
N ASP A 137 17.00 -2.68 1.52
CA ASP A 137 16.34 -3.80 2.24
C ASP A 137 15.44 -4.64 1.31
N ILE A 138 14.68 -3.98 0.43
CA ILE A 138 13.87 -4.61 -0.62
C ILE A 138 14.76 -5.48 -1.54
N LYS A 139 15.90 -4.94 -1.99
CA LYS A 139 16.86 -5.67 -2.84
C LYS A 139 17.55 -6.80 -2.09
N GLU A 140 17.95 -6.60 -0.83
CA GLU A 140 18.56 -7.64 0.01
C GLU A 140 17.58 -8.78 0.28
N THR A 141 16.28 -8.51 0.36
CA THR A 141 15.23 -9.53 0.49
C THR A 141 15.02 -10.34 -0.80
N GLY A 142 15.57 -9.88 -1.93
CA GLY A 142 15.55 -10.59 -3.22
C GLY A 142 14.45 -10.15 -4.18
N PHE A 143 13.76 -9.04 -3.89
CA PHE A 143 12.89 -8.38 -4.86
C PHE A 143 13.72 -7.73 -5.97
N ASN A 144 13.17 -7.70 -7.19
CA ASN A 144 13.76 -7.03 -8.35
C ASN A 144 12.81 -6.01 -9.00
N THR A 145 11.59 -5.88 -8.47
CA THR A 145 10.56 -4.94 -8.92
C THR A 145 9.84 -4.36 -7.72
N ILE A 146 9.50 -3.07 -7.78
CA ILE A 146 8.59 -2.41 -6.83
C ILE A 146 7.28 -2.07 -7.56
N GLN A 147 6.14 -2.39 -6.94
CA GLN A 147 4.83 -1.88 -7.34
C GLN A 147 4.52 -0.65 -6.49
N LEU A 148 4.27 0.46 -7.17
CA LEU A 148 3.78 1.72 -6.63
C LEU A 148 2.32 1.91 -7.09
N LEU A 149 1.56 2.72 -6.36
CA LEU A 149 0.16 3.04 -6.69
C LEU A 149 0.04 4.52 -7.08
N THR A 150 -0.88 4.83 -7.99
CA THR A 150 -1.40 6.19 -8.10
C THR A 150 -2.37 6.46 -6.93
N ILE A 151 -2.50 7.72 -6.53
CA ILE A 151 -3.62 8.19 -5.71
C ILE A 151 -4.38 9.20 -6.56
N ASN A 152 -5.65 8.91 -6.83
CA ASN A 152 -6.48 9.71 -7.72
C ASN A 152 -7.93 9.78 -7.24
N ASP A 153 -8.56 10.92 -7.53
CA ASP A 153 -9.98 11.14 -7.32
C ASP A 153 -10.72 11.05 -8.65
N CYS A 154 -11.69 10.13 -8.74
CA CYS A 154 -12.61 9.95 -9.87
C CYS A 154 -14.07 10.26 -9.49
N THR A 155 -14.33 10.85 -8.31
CA THR A 155 -15.69 11.19 -7.84
C THR A 155 -16.25 12.45 -8.52
N GLY A 156 -15.37 13.36 -8.98
CA GLY A 156 -15.73 14.59 -9.69
C GLY A 156 -16.03 14.41 -11.19
N GLU A 157 -16.05 15.51 -11.93
CA GLU A 157 -16.22 15.46 -13.40
C GLU A 157 -14.99 14.93 -14.15
N LYS A 158 -13.84 14.86 -13.49
CA LYS A 158 -12.59 14.33 -14.02
C LYS A 158 -11.91 13.41 -13.01
N CYS A 159 -11.34 12.33 -13.52
CA CYS A 159 -10.32 11.55 -12.82
C CYS A 159 -8.99 12.33 -12.82
N VAL A 160 -8.45 12.64 -11.64
CA VAL A 160 -7.19 13.39 -11.48
C VAL A 160 -6.32 12.79 -10.39
N MET A 161 -5.01 12.80 -10.58
CA MET A 161 -4.00 12.58 -9.54
C MET A 161 -3.70 13.94 -8.89
N ASP A 162 -3.59 14.02 -7.56
CA ASP A 162 -3.16 15.26 -6.93
C ASP A 162 -1.64 15.47 -7.11
N GLU A 163 -1.22 16.73 -7.23
CA GLU A 163 0.18 17.07 -7.56
C GLU A 163 1.17 16.70 -6.43
N ALA A 164 0.74 16.51 -5.18
CA ALA A 164 1.61 16.07 -4.10
C ALA A 164 1.86 14.55 -4.19
N SER A 165 0.81 13.73 -4.30
CA SER A 165 0.95 12.28 -4.54
C SER A 165 1.75 11.99 -5.81
N LYS A 166 1.51 12.76 -6.88
CA LYS A 166 2.26 12.72 -8.14
C LYS A 166 3.75 13.03 -7.92
N ALA A 167 4.09 14.06 -7.15
CA ALA A 167 5.47 14.39 -6.83
C ALA A 167 6.16 13.29 -6.02
N VAL A 168 5.48 12.64 -5.06
CA VAL A 168 6.05 11.48 -4.34
C VAL A 168 6.29 10.32 -5.32
N LEU A 169 5.25 9.91 -6.06
CA LEU A 169 5.30 8.79 -7.01
C LEU A 169 6.45 8.94 -8.00
N LEU A 170 6.61 10.10 -8.63
CA LEU A 170 7.66 10.33 -9.63
C LEU A 170 9.07 10.32 -9.01
N ASN A 171 9.23 10.81 -7.77
CA ASN A 171 10.48 10.69 -7.02
C ASN A 171 10.79 9.22 -6.65
N ASP A 172 9.80 8.44 -6.20
CA ASP A 172 9.97 7.01 -5.89
C ASP A 172 10.41 6.21 -7.12
N ILE A 173 9.79 6.49 -8.28
CA ILE A 173 10.15 5.87 -9.57
C ILE A 173 11.63 6.15 -9.89
N VAL A 174 12.08 7.40 -9.77
CA VAL A 174 13.47 7.78 -10.03
C VAL A 174 14.44 7.10 -9.05
N LYS A 175 14.14 7.08 -7.75
CA LYS A 175 14.98 6.41 -6.75
C LYS A 175 15.07 4.90 -6.98
N ALA A 176 13.94 4.22 -7.15
CA ALA A 176 13.89 2.78 -7.37
C ALA A 176 14.71 2.37 -8.60
N LYS A 177 14.59 3.11 -9.70
CA LYS A 177 15.34 2.86 -10.93
C LYS A 177 16.83 3.17 -10.77
N LYS A 178 17.22 4.23 -10.05
CA LYS A 178 18.61 4.50 -9.66
C LYS A 178 19.21 3.39 -8.77
N LYS A 179 18.39 2.77 -7.92
CA LYS A 179 18.76 1.58 -7.11
C LYS A 179 18.82 0.28 -7.92
N GLY A 180 18.38 0.29 -9.18
CA GLY A 180 18.40 -0.86 -10.11
C GLY A 180 17.13 -1.72 -10.10
N LEU A 181 16.09 -1.34 -9.35
CA LEU A 181 14.80 -2.02 -9.37
C LEU A 181 14.02 -1.67 -10.64
N ALA A 182 13.30 -2.64 -11.18
CA ALA A 182 12.23 -2.36 -12.14
C ALA A 182 11.04 -1.72 -11.43
N VAL A 183 10.24 -0.93 -12.15
CA VAL A 183 9.07 -0.26 -11.59
C VAL A 183 7.79 -0.76 -12.26
N TRP A 184 6.80 -1.02 -11.43
CA TRP A 184 5.41 -1.22 -11.81
C TRP A 184 4.57 -0.12 -11.17
N VAL A 185 3.73 0.57 -11.95
CA VAL A 185 2.73 1.49 -11.41
C VAL A 185 1.32 0.95 -11.68
N ALA A 186 0.53 0.76 -10.63
CA ALA A 186 -0.87 0.39 -10.76
C ALA A 186 -1.78 1.62 -10.56
N PHE A 187 -2.76 1.77 -11.44
CA PHE A 187 -3.67 2.91 -11.45
C PHE A 187 -4.87 2.61 -10.55
N GLU A 188 -4.97 3.31 -9.42
CA GLU A 188 -6.13 3.22 -8.54
C GLU A 188 -7.40 3.77 -9.19
N LEU A 189 -8.53 3.53 -8.53
CA LEU A 189 -9.84 4.05 -8.97
C LEU A 189 -10.29 5.23 -8.11
N VAL A 190 -10.21 5.13 -6.78
CA VAL A 190 -10.30 6.24 -5.84
C VAL A 190 -9.37 5.98 -4.64
N ASN A 191 -8.73 7.03 -4.10
CA ASN A 191 -7.92 7.06 -2.87
C ASN A 191 -8.04 5.81 -1.97
N ALA A 192 -7.05 4.91 -2.05
CA ALA A 192 -7.10 3.59 -1.44
C ALA A 192 -6.77 3.58 0.07
N PRO A 193 -7.30 2.61 0.85
CA PRO A 193 -8.31 1.63 0.45
C PRO A 193 -9.69 2.29 0.28
N PRO A 194 -10.49 1.90 -0.74
CA PRO A 194 -11.80 2.49 -0.94
C PRO A 194 -12.74 2.14 0.21
N GLY A 195 -13.32 3.16 0.85
CA GLY A 195 -14.48 2.96 1.72
C GLY A 195 -15.73 2.66 0.89
N SER A 196 -16.59 1.76 1.38
CA SER A 196 -17.85 1.31 0.73
C SER A 196 -18.78 2.43 0.29
N ASP A 197 -18.62 3.61 0.89
CA ASP A 197 -19.49 4.77 0.74
C ASP A 197 -19.05 5.68 -0.42
N ILE A 198 -17.89 5.42 -1.03
CA ILE A 198 -17.42 6.13 -2.22
C ILE A 198 -18.31 5.79 -3.41
N LYS A 199 -18.90 6.83 -4.04
CA LYS A 199 -19.76 6.70 -5.21
C LYS A 199 -19.21 7.49 -6.39
N LEU A 200 -18.96 6.79 -7.49
CA LEU A 200 -18.55 7.36 -8.76
C LEU A 200 -19.73 8.02 -9.49
N PRO A 201 -19.47 9.00 -10.39
CA PRO A 201 -20.43 9.49 -11.37
C PRO A 201 -21.08 8.36 -12.18
N ALA A 202 -22.18 8.65 -12.88
CA ALA A 202 -22.79 7.71 -13.82
C ALA A 202 -21.74 7.13 -14.78
N TYR A 203 -21.75 5.79 -14.98
CA TYR A 203 -20.67 5.05 -15.64
C TYR A 203 -20.16 5.68 -16.95
N SER A 204 -21.03 6.20 -17.81
CA SER A 204 -20.63 6.84 -19.07
C SER A 204 -19.77 8.09 -18.89
N LYS A 205 -20.02 8.91 -17.85
CA LYS A 205 -19.14 10.04 -17.48
C LYS A 205 -17.82 9.52 -16.91
N PHE A 206 -17.89 8.63 -15.91
CA PHE A 206 -16.72 8.05 -15.26
C PHE A 206 -15.77 7.40 -16.28
N LYS A 207 -16.26 6.46 -17.10
CA LYS A 207 -15.50 5.75 -18.14
C LYS A 207 -14.81 6.74 -19.08
N THR A 208 -15.53 7.78 -19.54
CA THR A 208 -14.97 8.77 -20.46
C THR A 208 -13.77 9.49 -19.85
N SER A 209 -13.85 9.91 -18.58
CA SER A 209 -12.70 10.54 -17.93
C SER A 209 -11.61 9.56 -17.52
N TYR A 210 -11.95 8.34 -17.08
CA TYR A 210 -10.94 7.37 -16.65
C TYR A 210 -10.08 6.91 -17.83
N LEU A 211 -10.68 6.74 -19.02
CA LEU A 211 -9.92 6.44 -20.24
C LEU A 211 -9.03 7.62 -20.67
N GLN A 212 -9.39 8.87 -20.36
CA GLN A 212 -8.50 10.00 -20.60
C GLN A 212 -7.33 10.02 -19.59
N TYR A 213 -7.62 9.83 -18.31
CA TYR A 213 -6.63 9.65 -17.25
C TYR A 213 -5.64 8.50 -17.55
N CYS A 214 -6.13 7.39 -18.13
CA CYS A 214 -5.28 6.28 -18.58
C CYS A 214 -4.28 6.68 -19.68
N ARG A 215 -4.66 7.56 -20.62
CA ARG A 215 -3.74 8.08 -21.66
C ARG A 215 -2.68 8.98 -21.06
N GLU A 216 -3.12 9.97 -20.28
CA GLU A 216 -2.26 11.01 -19.68
C GLU A 216 -1.26 10.38 -18.71
N THR A 217 -1.71 9.45 -17.86
CA THR A 217 -0.83 8.70 -16.96
C THR A 217 0.04 7.71 -17.74
N GLY A 218 -0.46 7.07 -18.81
CA GLY A 218 0.34 6.20 -19.68
C GLY A 218 1.48 6.93 -20.40
N GLU A 219 1.27 8.18 -20.81
CA GLU A 219 2.31 9.06 -21.37
C GLU A 219 3.36 9.44 -20.32
N LEU A 220 2.93 9.80 -19.10
CA LEU A 220 3.82 10.07 -17.97
C LEU A 220 4.65 8.83 -17.57
N MET A 221 4.05 7.63 -17.57
CA MET A 221 4.78 6.38 -17.31
C MET A 221 5.75 6.01 -18.43
N GLU A 222 5.50 6.46 -19.67
CA GLU A 222 6.48 6.34 -20.76
C GLU A 222 7.65 7.30 -20.56
N GLU A 223 7.39 8.57 -20.24
CA GLU A 223 8.42 9.58 -19.95
C GLU A 223 9.42 9.05 -18.91
N TYR A 224 8.92 8.57 -17.77
CA TYR A 224 9.70 8.03 -16.65
C TYR A 224 10.21 6.58 -16.88
N LYS A 225 10.06 6.06 -18.10
CA LYS A 225 10.58 4.76 -18.56
C LYS A 225 10.16 3.60 -17.63
N VAL A 226 8.94 3.65 -17.10
CA VAL A 226 8.36 2.60 -16.26
C VAL A 226 8.23 1.30 -17.07
N GLU A 227 8.57 0.18 -16.45
CA GLU A 227 8.57 -1.14 -17.08
C GLU A 227 7.17 -1.74 -17.19
N TYR A 228 6.36 -1.62 -16.12
CA TYR A 228 5.06 -2.25 -16.03
C TYR A 228 3.96 -1.26 -15.60
N VAL A 229 2.76 -1.37 -16.20
CA VAL A 229 1.57 -0.61 -15.79
C VAL A 229 0.38 -1.54 -15.59
N THR A 230 -0.42 -1.26 -14.57
CA THR A 230 -1.79 -1.80 -14.44
C THR A 230 -2.80 -0.68 -14.60
N ALA A 231 -3.61 -0.75 -15.66
CA ALA A 231 -4.49 0.36 -16.06
C ALA A 231 -5.76 0.52 -15.19
N ASN A 232 -6.02 -0.43 -14.28
CA ASN A 232 -7.01 -0.35 -13.20
C ASN A 232 -6.63 -1.39 -12.13
N ASN A 233 -6.41 -0.98 -10.87
CA ASN A 233 -6.22 -1.88 -9.73
C ASN A 233 -7.59 -2.42 -9.27
N GLU A 234 -7.70 -3.74 -9.03
CA GLU A 234 -8.89 -4.49 -8.58
C GLU A 234 -10.28 -3.94 -9.02
N PRO A 235 -10.52 -3.66 -10.33
CA PRO A 235 -11.75 -3.01 -10.79
C PRO A 235 -13.00 -3.89 -10.56
N ASP A 236 -12.82 -5.20 -10.51
CA ASP A 236 -13.89 -6.17 -10.24
C ASP A 236 -14.29 -6.25 -8.75
N LEU A 237 -13.50 -5.69 -7.83
CA LEU A 237 -13.97 -5.36 -6.48
C LEU A 237 -14.74 -4.03 -6.50
N PHE A 238 -14.03 -2.93 -6.74
CA PHE A 238 -14.55 -1.58 -6.49
C PHE A 238 -15.80 -1.23 -7.31
N LEU A 239 -15.92 -1.72 -8.55
CA LEU A 239 -17.06 -1.40 -9.40
C LEU A 239 -18.33 -2.19 -9.02
N GLN A 240 -18.23 -3.32 -8.31
CA GLN A 240 -19.39 -4.05 -7.77
C GLN A 240 -20.08 -3.30 -6.62
N GLU A 241 -19.36 -2.40 -5.94
CA GLU A 241 -19.93 -1.52 -4.90
C GLU A 241 -20.70 -0.31 -5.47
N GLN A 242 -20.61 -0.10 -6.79
CA GLN A 242 -21.29 0.98 -7.50
C GLN A 242 -22.72 0.57 -7.91
N THR A 243 -23.48 0.06 -6.94
CA THR A 243 -24.84 -0.49 -7.12
C THR A 243 -25.85 0.53 -7.69
N GLN A 244 -25.57 1.83 -7.60
CA GLN A 244 -26.32 2.89 -8.27
C GLN A 244 -26.25 2.84 -9.81
N TRP A 245 -25.33 2.05 -10.38
CA TRP A 245 -25.20 1.85 -11.83
C TRP A 245 -26.07 0.72 -12.39
N GLY A 246 -26.63 -0.17 -11.55
CA GLY A 246 -27.54 -1.24 -11.99
C GLY A 246 -27.39 -2.56 -11.22
N SER A 247 -27.84 -3.65 -11.85
CA SER A 247 -27.63 -5.01 -11.33
C SER A 247 -26.16 -5.45 -11.48
N ALA A 248 -25.75 -6.49 -10.75
CA ALA A 248 -24.43 -7.11 -10.91
C ALA A 248 -24.15 -7.52 -12.38
N GLU A 249 -25.15 -8.03 -13.11
CA GLU A 249 -25.02 -8.34 -14.55
C GLU A 249 -24.75 -7.08 -15.41
N GLN A 250 -25.26 -5.92 -15.01
CA GLN A 250 -24.98 -4.65 -15.68
C GLN A 250 -23.59 -4.10 -15.32
N ILE A 251 -23.13 -4.33 -14.09
CA ILE A 251 -21.78 -3.98 -13.64
C ILE A 251 -20.73 -4.89 -14.29
N ASP A 252 -20.98 -6.20 -14.41
CA ASP A 252 -20.13 -7.14 -15.14
C ASP A 252 -19.91 -6.68 -16.60
N LYS A 253 -20.96 -6.22 -17.28
CA LYS A 253 -20.83 -5.64 -18.64
C LYS A 253 -19.94 -4.39 -18.66
N TYR A 254 -20.00 -3.56 -17.61
CA TYR A 254 -19.13 -2.39 -17.48
C TYR A 254 -17.67 -2.75 -17.16
N ILE A 255 -17.41 -3.80 -16.36
CA ILE A 255 -16.06 -4.34 -16.10
C ILE A 255 -15.48 -4.93 -17.40
N VAL A 256 -16.27 -5.76 -18.11
CA VAL A 256 -15.93 -6.37 -19.40
C VAL A 256 -15.57 -5.32 -20.45
N GLU A 257 -16.24 -4.17 -20.44
CA GLU A 257 -15.94 -3.04 -21.33
C GLU A 257 -14.73 -2.21 -20.85
N LEU A 258 -14.62 -1.92 -19.55
CA LEU A 258 -13.62 -1.00 -19.01
C LEU A 258 -12.21 -1.57 -19.05
N MET A 259 -11.98 -2.78 -18.52
CA MET A 259 -10.66 -3.42 -18.46
C MET A 259 -9.87 -3.34 -19.78
N PRO A 260 -10.38 -3.85 -20.93
CA PRO A 260 -9.66 -3.77 -22.21
C PRO A 260 -9.54 -2.35 -22.74
N SER A 261 -10.50 -1.47 -22.42
CA SER A 261 -10.49 -0.07 -22.88
C SER A 261 -9.39 0.72 -22.17
N ALA A 262 -9.23 0.55 -20.85
CA ALA A 262 -8.17 1.18 -20.08
C ALA A 262 -6.78 0.66 -20.50
N ASN A 263 -6.65 -0.67 -20.65
CA ASN A 263 -5.43 -1.30 -21.18
C ASN A 263 -5.06 -0.78 -22.59
N ALA A 264 -6.05 -0.51 -23.45
CA ALA A 264 -5.83 0.10 -24.77
C ALA A 264 -5.42 1.57 -24.66
N ALA A 265 -6.11 2.37 -23.83
CA ALA A 265 -5.84 3.79 -23.64
C ALA A 265 -4.42 4.05 -23.11
N VAL A 266 -3.94 3.23 -22.17
CA VAL A 266 -2.52 3.25 -21.74
C VAL A 266 -1.57 3.01 -22.93
N LYS A 267 -1.86 1.99 -23.75
CA LYS A 267 -1.04 1.60 -24.91
C LYS A 267 -1.11 2.55 -26.11
N GLU A 268 -1.90 3.62 -26.06
CA GLU A 268 -1.81 4.71 -27.04
C GLU A 268 -0.50 5.51 -26.88
N LYS A 269 0.13 5.47 -25.70
CA LYS A 269 1.36 6.22 -25.37
C LYS A 269 2.45 5.38 -24.69
N PHE A 270 2.07 4.42 -23.85
CA PHE A 270 2.99 3.57 -23.10
C PHE A 270 3.52 2.39 -23.92
N THR A 271 4.85 2.28 -24.02
CA THR A 271 5.54 1.16 -24.72
C THR A 271 6.06 0.07 -23.78
N GLY A 272 5.81 0.19 -22.47
CA GLY A 272 6.08 -0.86 -21.50
C GLY A 272 5.05 -1.98 -21.49
N LYS A 273 5.16 -2.91 -20.54
CA LYS A 273 4.27 -4.07 -20.41
C LYS A 273 3.03 -3.71 -19.58
N VAL A 274 1.85 -4.08 -20.06
CA VAL A 274 0.61 -3.99 -19.27
C VAL A 274 0.38 -5.31 -18.53
N ILE A 275 0.36 -5.25 -17.20
CA ILE A 275 -0.11 -6.31 -16.31
C ILE A 275 -1.54 -5.94 -15.92
N ASN A 276 -2.52 -6.81 -16.13
CA ASN A 276 -3.87 -6.57 -15.63
C ASN A 276 -4.17 -7.45 -14.42
N LYS A 277 -5.04 -6.98 -13.55
CA LYS A 277 -5.39 -7.59 -12.26
C LYS A 277 -6.83 -8.12 -12.27
N VAL A 278 -7.10 -9.12 -11.44
CA VAL A 278 -8.47 -9.65 -11.22
C VAL A 278 -8.50 -10.42 -9.90
N THR A 279 -9.48 -10.11 -9.06
CA THR A 279 -9.59 -10.67 -7.71
C THR A 279 -10.54 -11.87 -7.70
N GLN A 280 -10.12 -12.96 -7.04
CA GLN A 280 -10.93 -14.17 -6.84
C GLN A 280 -11.60 -14.71 -8.14
N PRO A 281 -10.82 -14.98 -9.20
CA PRO A 281 -11.34 -15.29 -10.54
C PRO A 281 -12.36 -16.43 -10.64
N LYS A 282 -12.39 -17.40 -9.71
CA LYS A 282 -13.47 -18.42 -9.68
C LYS A 282 -14.86 -17.86 -9.40
N LYS A 283 -14.97 -16.64 -8.85
CA LYS A 283 -16.23 -15.96 -8.50
C LYS A 283 -16.72 -15.00 -9.60
N ARG A 284 -16.01 -14.92 -10.74
CA ARG A 284 -16.29 -13.99 -11.85
C ARG A 284 -16.92 -14.72 -13.05
N SER A 285 -17.66 -13.97 -13.87
CA SER A 285 -18.21 -14.48 -15.13
C SER A 285 -17.10 -14.83 -16.13
N ALA A 286 -17.38 -15.75 -17.04
CA ALA A 286 -16.42 -16.16 -18.07
C ALA A 286 -16.05 -14.98 -18.98
N GLU A 287 -16.98 -14.05 -19.17
CA GLU A 287 -16.83 -12.79 -19.89
C GLU A 287 -15.85 -11.83 -19.20
N VAL A 288 -15.94 -11.66 -17.86
CA VAL A 288 -14.99 -10.86 -17.08
C VAL A 288 -13.58 -11.47 -17.14
N ILE A 289 -13.46 -12.79 -16.99
CA ILE A 289 -12.16 -13.48 -17.12
C ILE A 289 -11.61 -13.38 -18.55
N ALA A 290 -12.45 -13.54 -19.58
CA ALA A 290 -12.01 -13.32 -20.97
C ALA A 290 -11.62 -11.84 -21.23
N ALA A 291 -12.25 -10.89 -20.54
CA ALA A 291 -11.89 -9.48 -20.60
C ALA A 291 -10.55 -9.18 -19.93
N SER A 292 -10.20 -9.85 -18.83
CA SER A 292 -8.94 -9.61 -18.10
C SER A 292 -7.71 -9.87 -18.97
N PHE A 293 -7.77 -10.83 -19.90
CA PHE A 293 -6.67 -11.16 -20.83
C PHE A 293 -6.53 -10.22 -22.04
N ARG A 294 -7.42 -9.24 -22.23
CA ARG A 294 -7.43 -8.38 -23.43
C ARG A 294 -6.52 -7.16 -23.29
N ASN A 295 -5.73 -6.92 -24.34
CA ASN A 295 -4.73 -5.86 -24.46
C ASN A 295 -3.55 -5.92 -23.47
N VAL A 296 -3.45 -6.98 -22.66
CA VAL A 296 -2.38 -7.21 -21.67
C VAL A 296 -1.16 -7.90 -22.28
N ASP A 297 -0.02 -7.81 -21.61
CA ASP A 297 1.18 -8.58 -21.90
C ASP A 297 1.42 -9.68 -20.84
N ILE A 298 0.92 -9.49 -19.62
CA ILE A 298 0.89 -10.49 -18.54
C ILE A 298 -0.48 -10.47 -17.87
N ALA A 299 -1.01 -11.65 -17.55
CA ALA A 299 -2.26 -11.84 -16.82
C ALA A 299 -1.98 -11.99 -15.32
N GLY A 300 -2.33 -10.99 -14.53
CA GLY A 300 -2.29 -11.04 -13.07
C GLY A 300 -3.55 -11.65 -12.47
N VAL A 301 -3.38 -12.37 -11.36
CA VAL A 301 -4.45 -12.75 -10.43
C VAL A 301 -4.09 -12.27 -9.02
N ASP A 302 -5.09 -11.77 -8.31
CA ASP A 302 -4.97 -11.29 -6.94
C ASP A 302 -5.68 -12.28 -6.00
N VAL A 303 -4.91 -12.83 -5.05
CA VAL A 303 -5.36 -13.88 -4.12
C VAL A 303 -5.01 -13.47 -2.69
N GLY A 304 -6.02 -13.00 -1.97
CA GLY A 304 -5.96 -12.74 -0.54
C GLY A 304 -7.08 -13.46 0.21
N PRO A 305 -6.75 -14.51 1.00
CA PRO A 305 -7.74 -15.18 1.82
C PRO A 305 -8.18 -14.30 3.01
N PRO A 306 -9.49 -14.09 3.23
CA PRO A 306 -9.98 -13.44 4.44
C PRO A 306 -9.80 -14.37 5.65
N ILE A 307 -8.83 -14.07 6.51
CA ILE A 307 -8.48 -14.88 7.70
C ILE A 307 -9.41 -14.60 8.90
N ALA A 308 -10.14 -13.46 8.90
CA ALA A 308 -11.02 -13.06 9.99
C ALA A 308 -12.10 -14.11 10.32
N GLY A 309 -12.44 -14.23 11.60
CA GLY A 309 -13.44 -15.18 12.08
C GLY A 309 -12.95 -16.64 12.22
N GLY A 310 -11.66 -16.91 12.00
CA GLY A 310 -11.07 -18.22 12.24
C GLY A 310 -11.21 -19.21 11.08
N MET A 311 -10.93 -18.75 9.85
CA MET A 311 -10.80 -19.61 8.67
C MET A 311 -9.86 -20.81 8.94
N SER A 312 -10.27 -22.02 8.56
CA SER A 312 -9.41 -23.20 8.75
C SER A 312 -8.19 -23.15 7.84
N TYR A 313 -7.12 -23.86 8.22
CA TYR A 313 -5.91 -23.96 7.39
C TYR A 313 -6.20 -24.64 6.04
N GLU A 314 -7.14 -25.59 6.04
CA GLU A 314 -7.62 -26.32 4.87
C GLU A 314 -8.47 -25.44 3.93
N ASP A 315 -9.22 -24.46 4.46
CA ASP A 315 -9.95 -23.47 3.66
C ASP A 315 -8.97 -22.41 3.10
N TYR A 316 -8.07 -21.88 3.95
CA TYR A 316 -7.01 -20.95 3.55
C TYR A 316 -6.16 -21.51 2.39
N THR A 317 -5.83 -22.80 2.44
CA THR A 317 -5.10 -23.48 1.36
C THR A 317 -5.89 -23.56 0.05
N ARG A 318 -7.23 -23.63 0.10
CA ARG A 318 -8.10 -23.79 -1.08
C ARG A 318 -8.31 -22.51 -1.88
N GLU A 319 -8.15 -21.32 -1.28
CA GLU A 319 -8.20 -20.06 -2.06
C GLU A 319 -7.08 -20.03 -3.12
N PHE A 320 -5.90 -20.61 -2.86
CA PHE A 320 -4.79 -20.68 -3.83
C PHE A 320 -5.00 -21.65 -5.00
N ASP A 321 -6.08 -22.45 -5.02
CA ASP A 321 -6.50 -23.13 -6.26
C ASP A 321 -6.86 -22.09 -7.36
N ASP A 322 -7.10 -20.82 -7.04
CA ASP A 322 -7.28 -19.74 -8.03
C ASP A 322 -6.01 -19.51 -8.88
N TYR A 323 -4.80 -19.76 -8.35
CA TYR A 323 -3.57 -19.73 -9.15
C TYR A 323 -3.61 -20.78 -10.27
N ARG A 324 -3.92 -22.04 -9.95
CA ARG A 324 -4.02 -23.12 -10.95
C ARG A 324 -5.15 -22.86 -11.95
N PHE A 325 -6.30 -22.39 -11.46
CA PHE A 325 -7.45 -22.06 -12.30
C PHE A 325 -7.12 -20.98 -13.31
N TYR A 326 -6.52 -19.87 -12.87
CA TYR A 326 -6.24 -18.73 -13.73
C TYR A 326 -5.06 -18.97 -14.67
N ALA A 327 -4.00 -19.65 -14.22
CA ALA A 327 -2.88 -20.07 -15.05
C ALA A 327 -3.34 -20.89 -16.28
N ALA A 328 -4.21 -21.87 -16.05
CA ALA A 328 -4.79 -22.72 -17.10
C ALA A 328 -5.84 -22.01 -18.00
N LEU A 329 -6.17 -20.76 -17.73
CA LEU A 329 -6.98 -19.90 -18.61
C LEU A 329 -6.10 -18.88 -19.35
N ALA A 330 -5.09 -18.31 -18.68
CA ALA A 330 -4.08 -17.47 -19.29
C ALA A 330 -3.28 -18.23 -20.37
N GLU A 331 -2.92 -19.49 -20.12
CA GLU A 331 -2.26 -20.37 -21.11
C GLU A 331 -3.11 -20.51 -22.38
N LYS A 332 -4.42 -20.78 -22.24
CA LYS A 332 -5.37 -20.88 -23.36
C LYS A 332 -5.57 -19.55 -24.09
N ALA A 333 -5.38 -18.42 -23.41
CA ALA A 333 -5.38 -17.09 -23.99
C ALA A 333 -4.02 -16.67 -24.60
N GLY A 334 -3.00 -17.53 -24.53
CA GLY A 334 -1.64 -17.23 -25.01
C GLY A 334 -0.93 -16.15 -24.17
N LYS A 335 -1.21 -16.09 -22.87
CA LYS A 335 -0.67 -15.09 -21.93
C LYS A 335 0.20 -15.75 -20.84
N PRO A 336 1.40 -15.20 -20.55
CA PRO A 336 2.06 -15.46 -19.28
C PRO A 336 1.15 -15.01 -18.13
N TRP A 337 1.11 -15.77 -17.04
CA TRP A 337 0.36 -15.40 -15.83
C TRP A 337 1.30 -15.04 -14.68
N MET A 338 0.80 -14.36 -13.65
CA MET A 338 1.53 -14.16 -12.40
C MET A 338 0.56 -14.04 -11.21
N ASN A 339 1.05 -14.31 -10.00
CA ASN A 339 0.41 -13.77 -8.79
C ASN A 339 0.70 -12.27 -8.78
N ALA A 340 -0.32 -11.45 -9.08
CA ALA A 340 -0.19 -10.00 -9.18
C ALA A 340 -0.41 -9.31 -7.84
N GLU A 341 -1.07 -9.97 -6.90
CA GLU A 341 -1.09 -9.57 -5.49
C GLU A 341 -1.39 -10.75 -4.57
N TYR A 342 -0.46 -11.06 -3.67
CA TYR A 342 -0.76 -11.78 -2.43
C TYR A 342 -0.98 -10.77 -1.31
N TRP A 343 -2.19 -10.75 -0.74
CA TRP A 343 -2.49 -10.00 0.48
C TRP A 343 -3.02 -10.92 1.59
N GLN A 344 -2.94 -10.43 2.82
CA GLN A 344 -3.41 -11.11 4.02
C GLN A 344 -4.28 -10.13 4.81
N GLN A 345 -5.35 -10.60 5.45
CA GLN A 345 -6.48 -9.69 5.74
C GLN A 345 -6.16 -8.49 6.63
N ASP A 346 -6.58 -7.32 6.12
CA ASP A 346 -6.80 -6.05 6.81
C ASP A 346 -5.65 -5.53 7.69
N PHE A 347 -4.55 -5.16 7.02
CA PHE A 347 -3.42 -4.44 7.61
C PHE A 347 -3.76 -3.03 8.15
N PHE A 348 -4.99 -2.53 7.96
CA PHE A 348 -5.44 -1.27 8.56
C PHE A 348 -6.00 -1.48 9.99
N ALA A 349 -6.22 -2.74 10.39
CA ALA A 349 -6.36 -3.15 11.78
C ALA A 349 -5.02 -3.68 12.32
N VAL A 350 -4.86 -3.72 13.65
CA VAL A 350 -3.78 -4.51 14.27
C VAL A 350 -4.12 -5.98 14.03
N PRO A 351 -3.29 -6.76 13.30
CA PRO A 351 -3.63 -8.15 13.00
C PRO A 351 -3.66 -8.98 14.29
N ASP A 352 -4.61 -9.90 14.38
CA ASP A 352 -4.74 -10.82 15.52
C ASP A 352 -3.43 -11.56 15.78
N ASP A 353 -3.12 -11.85 17.04
CA ASP A 353 -1.84 -12.49 17.40
C ASP A 353 -1.65 -13.88 16.74
N PHE A 354 -2.74 -14.59 16.40
CA PHE A 354 -2.64 -15.85 15.65
C PHE A 354 -2.16 -15.63 14.20
N ILE A 355 -2.50 -14.49 13.58
CA ILE A 355 -2.04 -14.10 12.25
C ILE A 355 -0.52 -13.84 12.31
N LYS A 356 -0.07 -13.02 13.27
CA LYS A 356 1.37 -12.77 13.51
C LYS A 356 2.14 -14.07 13.75
N GLN A 357 1.62 -14.94 14.62
CA GLN A 357 2.25 -16.23 14.95
C GLN A 357 2.34 -17.20 13.77
N ASN A 358 1.43 -17.13 12.80
CA ASN A 358 1.39 -18.03 11.63
C ASN A 358 1.82 -17.37 10.31
N GLN A 359 2.23 -16.09 10.30
CA GLN A 359 2.62 -15.32 9.10
C GLN A 359 3.53 -16.11 8.14
N VAL A 360 4.63 -16.66 8.66
CA VAL A 360 5.61 -17.47 7.89
C VAL A 360 4.98 -18.74 7.30
N ARG A 361 4.07 -19.39 8.05
CA ARG A 361 3.36 -20.60 7.60
C ARG A 361 2.36 -20.27 6.50
N TYR A 362 1.62 -19.17 6.63
CA TYR A 362 0.68 -18.68 5.63
C TYR A 362 1.40 -18.27 4.33
N ALA A 363 2.52 -17.54 4.45
CA ALA A 363 3.40 -17.24 3.32
C ALA A 363 3.87 -18.51 2.58
N GLN A 364 4.36 -19.52 3.33
CA GLN A 364 4.84 -20.78 2.74
C GLN A 364 3.72 -21.54 1.99
N VAL A 365 2.47 -21.51 2.46
CA VAL A 365 1.33 -22.10 1.71
C VAL A 365 1.15 -21.42 0.35
N SER A 366 1.18 -20.08 0.30
CA SER A 366 1.08 -19.34 -0.97
C SER A 366 2.24 -19.67 -1.91
N PHE A 367 3.46 -19.70 -1.38
CA PHE A 367 4.67 -20.04 -2.16
C PHE A 367 4.62 -21.49 -2.69
N ASP A 368 4.27 -22.47 -1.87
CA ASP A 368 4.18 -23.87 -2.26
C ASP A 368 3.06 -24.09 -3.29
N ALA A 369 1.91 -23.42 -3.12
CA ALA A 369 0.82 -23.45 -4.09
C ALA A 369 1.23 -22.84 -5.44
N TYR A 370 1.90 -21.68 -5.45
CA TYR A 370 2.42 -21.04 -6.66
C TYR A 370 3.45 -21.93 -7.39
N LEU A 371 4.40 -22.53 -6.65
CA LEU A 371 5.41 -23.44 -7.20
C LEU A 371 4.79 -24.70 -7.83
N ALA A 372 3.65 -25.17 -7.30
CA ALA A 372 2.92 -26.36 -7.74
C ALA A 372 1.93 -26.13 -8.90
N VAL A 373 1.96 -24.96 -9.53
CA VAL A 373 1.21 -24.65 -10.77
C VAL A 373 2.07 -24.88 -12.00
N GLU A 374 1.40 -25.34 -13.07
CA GLU A 374 1.87 -25.28 -14.45
C GLU A 374 0.82 -24.58 -15.32
N PRO A 375 1.23 -23.84 -16.37
CA PRO A 375 2.62 -23.47 -16.70
C PRO A 375 3.23 -22.58 -15.60
N LYS A 376 4.56 -22.47 -15.54
CA LYS A 376 5.22 -21.55 -14.59
C LYS A 376 4.82 -20.10 -14.82
N GLY A 377 4.52 -19.40 -13.72
CA GLY A 377 4.17 -17.98 -13.74
C GLY A 377 5.40 -17.11 -13.98
N ALA A 378 5.18 -15.96 -14.62
CA ALA A 378 6.19 -14.95 -14.91
C ALA A 378 6.65 -14.15 -13.69
N GLY A 379 5.96 -14.26 -12.55
CA GLY A 379 6.32 -13.52 -11.34
C GLY A 379 5.35 -13.70 -10.16
N TYR A 380 5.70 -13.08 -9.05
CA TYR A 380 4.93 -13.09 -7.82
C TYR A 380 5.06 -11.75 -7.09
N THR A 381 3.90 -11.19 -6.69
CA THR A 381 3.82 -10.01 -5.82
C THR A 381 3.57 -10.39 -4.37
N TRP A 382 4.44 -9.94 -3.48
CA TRP A 382 4.18 -9.87 -2.04
C TRP A 382 3.65 -8.47 -1.71
N ASN A 383 2.49 -8.34 -1.06
CA ASN A 383 2.05 -7.04 -0.56
C ASN A 383 2.59 -6.79 0.86
N ASP A 384 3.29 -5.67 1.02
CA ASP A 384 4.02 -5.26 2.22
C ASP A 384 3.47 -3.96 2.79
N PHE A 385 2.37 -4.06 3.53
CA PHE A 385 1.89 -2.98 4.39
C PHE A 385 2.67 -2.96 5.73
N GLY A 386 4.01 -2.99 5.69
CA GLY A 386 4.87 -3.09 6.88
C GLY A 386 5.01 -4.51 7.44
N THR A 387 4.96 -5.54 6.60
CA THR A 387 5.10 -6.95 7.00
C THR A 387 6.49 -7.31 7.55
N PHE A 388 7.54 -6.58 7.18
CA PHE A 388 8.89 -6.76 7.76
C PHE A 388 9.00 -6.27 9.21
N SER A 389 8.14 -5.37 9.67
CA SER A 389 8.10 -4.89 11.06
C SER A 389 7.01 -5.56 11.91
N LEU A 390 6.36 -6.61 11.39
CA LEU A 390 5.45 -7.47 12.17
C LEU A 390 6.23 -8.41 13.09
N GLU A 391 6.76 -7.86 14.18
CA GLU A 391 7.33 -8.61 15.28
C GLU A 391 6.30 -9.61 15.87
N PRO A 392 6.71 -10.84 16.23
CA PRO A 392 8.09 -11.34 16.32
C PRO A 392 8.61 -12.04 15.03
N ASN A 393 7.90 -11.95 13.91
CA ASN A 393 8.09 -12.83 12.74
C ASN A 393 8.55 -12.12 11.46
N GLY A 394 8.78 -10.81 11.49
CA GLY A 394 9.25 -10.01 10.36
C GLY A 394 10.50 -10.58 9.66
N GLU A 395 11.60 -10.78 10.40
CA GLU A 395 12.83 -11.36 9.84
C GLU A 395 12.65 -12.80 9.34
N SER A 396 11.89 -13.64 10.06
CA SER A 396 11.58 -15.00 9.61
C SER A 396 10.79 -15.01 8.31
N THR A 397 9.91 -14.02 8.11
CA THR A 397 9.15 -13.82 6.88
C THR A 397 10.05 -13.30 5.75
N ARG A 398 10.94 -12.34 6.04
CA ARG A 398 11.97 -11.83 5.11
C ARG A 398 12.86 -12.95 4.59
N LEU A 399 13.31 -13.85 5.46
CA LEU A 399 14.11 -15.03 5.10
C LEU A 399 13.31 -16.06 4.29
N ALA A 400 12.01 -16.26 4.58
CA ALA A 400 11.14 -17.14 3.80
C ALA A 400 10.92 -16.60 2.37
N ILE A 401 10.64 -15.30 2.22
CA ILE A 401 10.53 -14.60 0.94
C ILE A 401 11.84 -14.74 0.15
N LYS A 402 12.99 -14.43 0.78
CA LYS A 402 14.32 -14.54 0.16
C LYS A 402 14.65 -15.95 -0.32
N LYS A 403 14.24 -16.98 0.44
CA LYS A 403 14.36 -18.39 0.05
C LYS A 403 13.47 -18.74 -1.14
N PHE A 404 12.20 -18.31 -1.15
CA PHE A 404 11.26 -18.52 -2.26
C PHE A 404 11.77 -17.85 -3.55
N PHE A 405 12.21 -16.59 -3.46
CA PHE A 405 12.81 -15.86 -4.58
C PHE A 405 14.17 -16.40 -5.03
N GLY A 406 14.93 -17.07 -4.16
CA GLY A 406 16.09 -17.87 -4.56
C GLY A 406 15.72 -19.15 -5.35
N GLY A 407 14.46 -19.61 -5.25
CA GLY A 407 13.95 -20.82 -5.90
C GLY A 407 13.17 -20.61 -7.20
N ILE A 408 12.68 -19.40 -7.50
CA ILE A 408 12.05 -19.08 -8.80
C ILE A 408 13.02 -18.34 -9.73
N GLY A 409 13.23 -18.89 -10.92
CA GLY A 409 14.17 -18.40 -11.94
C GLY A 409 13.99 -19.11 -13.27
#